data_AF-A0A2R5L1Q8-F1
#
_entry.id   AF-A0A2R5L1Q8-F1
#
_cell.length_a   1.000
_cell.length_b   1.000
_cell.length_c   1.000
_cell.angle_alpha   90.00
_cell.angle_beta   90.00
_cell.angle_gamma   90.00
#
_symmetry.space_group_name_H-M   'P 1'
#
loop_
_entity.id
_entity.type
_entity.pdbx_description
1 polymer ?
#
loop_
_entity_poly.entity_id
_entity_poly.type
_entity_poly.pdbx_seq_one_letter_code
_entity_poly.pdbx_strand_id
1 'polypeptide(L)'
;AKLSARFLLGGEHGRLKYPPPDAHSPVNECLLPYQTLSIDPCFYFGEVHKAVVAGPLLVEDDTAFVPHPLDTSSITLAGFIEQVRDKLAENIHEMWAMNKIEQGWCYGERRDDLRLVHPCLTSFEKLPPSEKRYDATLALQTLKTILGLGYHITMDKPPSRIRSVRLPNDPFLQSNGYKPAPLDLSQVSLTIKLEELVEQLAENTHNIWARERILQGWTYGLNEDQDLFRSP
;
A
#
# COMPACT_ATOMS: atom_id res chain seq x y z
N ALA A 1 6.93 -43.85 -27.43
CA ALA A 1 6.05 -43.17 -28.40
C ALA A 1 6.37 -41.68 -28.36
N LYS A 2 6.44 -40.99 -29.50
CA LYS A 2 6.57 -39.51 -29.53
C LYS A 2 5.18 -38.90 -29.35
N LEU A 3 4.81 -38.63 -28.11
CA LEU A 3 3.60 -37.89 -27.78
C LEU A 3 3.94 -36.40 -27.76
N SER A 4 3.04 -35.56 -28.28
CA SER A 4 3.16 -34.11 -28.24
C SER A 4 1.84 -33.54 -27.76
N ALA A 5 1.91 -32.62 -26.80
CA ALA A 5 0.77 -31.90 -26.27
C ALA A 5 1.10 -30.40 -26.21
N ARG A 6 0.07 -29.56 -26.19
CA ARG A 6 0.17 -28.11 -25.99
C ARG A 6 -0.78 -27.72 -24.86
N PHE A 7 -0.27 -26.96 -23.91
CA PHE A 7 -1.08 -26.36 -22.84
C PHE A 7 -1.66 -25.03 -23.33
N LEU A 8 -2.90 -24.75 -22.94
CA LEU A 8 -3.58 -23.48 -23.20
C LEU A 8 -3.97 -22.92 -21.82
N LEU A 9 -3.16 -22.00 -21.29
CA LEU A 9 -3.36 -21.48 -19.92
C LEU A 9 -4.06 -20.12 -19.88
N GLY A 10 -4.33 -19.54 -21.06
CA GLY A 10 -4.95 -18.23 -21.21
C GLY A 10 -3.94 -17.10 -21.50
N GLY A 11 -4.46 -15.92 -21.80
CA GLY A 11 -3.66 -14.74 -22.17
C GLY A 11 -2.66 -15.02 -23.29
N GLU A 12 -1.42 -14.58 -23.09
CA GLU A 12 -0.30 -14.81 -24.01
C GLU A 12 0.20 -16.27 -23.99
N HIS A 13 -0.19 -17.06 -22.97
CA HIS A 13 0.21 -18.46 -22.77
C HIS A 13 -0.77 -19.47 -23.41
N GLY A 14 -1.47 -19.04 -24.45
CA GLY A 14 -2.35 -19.88 -25.26
C GLY A 14 -3.80 -19.48 -25.17
N ARG A 15 -4.37 -19.09 -26.32
CA ARG A 15 -5.77 -18.69 -26.44
C ARG A 15 -6.70 -19.87 -26.12
N LEU A 16 -7.61 -19.65 -25.16
CA LEU A 16 -8.65 -20.63 -24.83
C LEU A 16 -9.67 -20.75 -25.98
N LYS A 17 -9.99 -21.99 -26.36
CA LYS A 17 -11.02 -22.28 -27.39
C LYS A 17 -12.44 -22.04 -26.88
N TYR A 18 -12.64 -22.26 -25.59
CA TYR A 18 -13.89 -22.03 -24.87
C TYR A 18 -13.55 -21.11 -23.70
N PRO A 19 -14.41 -20.12 -23.40
CA PRO A 19 -14.19 -19.30 -22.23
C PRO A 19 -14.27 -20.16 -20.95
N PRO A 20 -13.62 -19.73 -19.86
CA PRO A 20 -13.89 -20.31 -18.55
C PRO A 20 -15.39 -20.29 -18.26
N PRO A 21 -15.94 -21.32 -17.59
CA PRO A 21 -17.30 -21.27 -17.07
C PRO A 21 -17.49 -20.10 -16.10
N ASP A 22 -18.74 -19.76 -15.81
CA ASP A 22 -19.06 -18.75 -14.81
C ASP A 22 -18.36 -19.06 -13.48
N ALA A 23 -17.88 -18.01 -12.80
CA ALA A 23 -17.07 -18.08 -11.58
C ALA A 23 -15.69 -18.77 -11.72
N HIS A 24 -15.19 -19.00 -12.94
CA HIS A 24 -13.85 -19.52 -13.18
C HIS A 24 -12.99 -18.51 -13.94
N SER A 25 -11.68 -18.65 -13.77
CA SER A 25 -10.68 -17.77 -14.36
C SER A 25 -9.65 -18.60 -15.11
N PRO A 26 -9.08 -18.09 -16.22
CA PRO A 26 -7.95 -18.75 -16.85
C PRO A 26 -6.73 -18.74 -15.92
N VAL A 27 -5.89 -19.76 -16.02
CA VAL A 27 -4.75 -19.97 -15.11
C VAL A 27 -3.75 -18.83 -15.17
N ASN A 28 -3.57 -18.18 -16.33
CA ASN A 28 -2.64 -17.05 -16.45
C ASN A 28 -2.95 -15.86 -15.53
N GLU A 29 -4.15 -15.78 -14.96
CA GLU A 29 -4.54 -14.68 -14.08
C GLU A 29 -4.03 -14.84 -12.64
N CYS A 30 -3.54 -16.03 -12.25
CA CYS A 30 -2.89 -16.23 -10.95
C CYS A 30 -1.39 -15.92 -10.97
N LEU A 31 -0.84 -15.53 -12.12
CA LEU A 31 0.58 -15.18 -12.22
C LEU A 31 0.87 -13.91 -11.43
N LEU A 32 1.89 -13.96 -10.58
CA LEU A 32 2.40 -12.76 -9.91
C LEU A 32 3.08 -11.82 -10.91
N PRO A 33 3.23 -10.50 -10.62
CA PRO A 33 3.68 -9.51 -11.60
C PRO A 33 5.03 -9.78 -12.27
N TYR A 34 5.88 -10.58 -11.62
CA TYR A 34 7.21 -10.96 -12.13
C TYR A 34 7.40 -12.46 -12.31
N GLN A 35 6.34 -13.25 -12.12
CA GLN A 35 6.42 -14.70 -12.26
C GLN A 35 6.40 -15.08 -13.73
N THR A 36 7.43 -15.79 -14.16
CA THR A 36 7.45 -16.39 -15.50
C THR A 36 6.86 -17.78 -15.41
N LEU A 37 5.84 -18.04 -16.23
CA LEU A 37 5.25 -19.37 -16.34
C LEU A 37 6.28 -20.36 -16.91
N SER A 38 6.58 -21.42 -16.15
CA SER A 38 7.38 -22.56 -16.58
C SER A 38 6.58 -23.86 -16.52
N ILE A 39 7.05 -24.89 -17.24
CA ILE A 39 6.54 -26.25 -17.15
C ILE A 39 7.70 -27.11 -16.67
N ASP A 40 7.61 -27.54 -15.42
CA ASP A 40 8.65 -28.33 -14.78
C ASP A 40 8.21 -29.79 -14.57
N PRO A 41 9.13 -30.75 -14.68
CA PRO A 41 8.82 -32.16 -14.40
C PRO A 41 8.49 -32.33 -12.91
N CYS A 42 7.34 -32.95 -12.60
CA CYS A 42 6.95 -33.23 -11.21
C CYS A 42 7.98 -34.09 -10.45
N PHE A 43 8.75 -34.91 -11.18
CA PHE A 43 9.87 -35.68 -10.63
C PHE A 43 11.08 -35.56 -11.56
N TYR A 44 12.20 -35.12 -11.01
CA TYR A 44 13.47 -35.03 -11.72
C TYR A 44 14.60 -35.57 -10.85
N PHE A 45 15.26 -36.64 -11.31
CA PHE A 45 16.34 -37.30 -10.60
C PHE A 45 17.73 -36.89 -11.10
N GLY A 46 17.83 -35.87 -11.94
CA GLY A 46 19.07 -35.50 -12.62
C GLY A 46 19.32 -36.29 -13.90
N GLU A 47 20.49 -36.08 -14.50
CA GLU A 47 20.96 -36.85 -15.65
C GLU A 47 21.58 -38.18 -15.20
N VAL A 48 20.72 -39.11 -14.78
CA VAL A 48 21.14 -40.43 -14.25
C VAL A 48 22.07 -41.18 -15.21
N HIS A 49 21.85 -41.03 -16.52
CA HIS A 49 22.69 -41.63 -17.57
C HIS A 49 24.12 -41.06 -17.62
N LYS A 50 24.36 -39.86 -17.07
CA LYS A 50 25.69 -39.27 -16.88
C LYS A 50 26.17 -39.36 -15.42
N ALA A 51 25.50 -40.17 -14.60
CA ALA A 51 25.74 -40.28 -13.16
C ALA A 51 25.64 -38.95 -12.39
N VAL A 52 24.82 -38.00 -12.89
CA VAL A 52 24.51 -36.75 -12.20
C VAL A 52 23.13 -36.88 -11.58
N VAL A 53 23.04 -36.78 -10.25
CA VAL A 53 21.77 -36.89 -9.51
C VAL A 53 21.37 -35.52 -9.00
N ALA A 54 20.11 -35.14 -9.22
CA ALA A 54 19.55 -33.93 -8.65
C ALA A 54 19.08 -34.18 -7.21
N GLY A 55 19.23 -33.18 -6.33
CA GLY A 55 18.63 -33.19 -5.00
C GLY A 55 17.11 -33.12 -5.05
N PRO A 56 16.42 -33.21 -3.90
CA PRO A 56 14.98 -32.99 -3.84
C PRO A 56 14.64 -31.60 -4.40
N LEU A 57 13.60 -31.53 -5.24
CA LEU A 57 13.07 -30.27 -5.70
C LEU A 57 12.54 -29.48 -4.50
N LEU A 58 12.79 -28.17 -4.48
CA LEU A 58 12.16 -27.28 -3.53
C LEU A 58 10.66 -27.35 -3.77
N VAL A 59 9.89 -27.81 -2.79
CA VAL A 59 8.44 -27.67 -2.83
C VAL A 59 8.15 -26.21 -2.50
N GLU A 60 7.75 -25.44 -3.50
CA GLU A 60 7.21 -24.10 -3.27
C GLU A 60 5.87 -24.28 -2.54
N ASP A 61 5.70 -23.56 -1.43
CA ASP A 61 4.49 -23.65 -0.63
C ASP A 61 3.35 -22.94 -1.36
N ASP A 62 2.24 -23.65 -1.62
CA ASP A 62 1.01 -23.08 -2.20
C ASP A 62 0.24 -22.29 -1.12
N THR A 63 0.93 -21.41 -0.37
CA THR A 63 0.27 -20.58 0.63
C THR A 63 -0.49 -19.47 -0.06
N ALA A 64 -1.81 -19.59 -0.08
CA ALA A 64 -2.68 -18.48 -0.42
C ALA A 64 -2.35 -17.28 0.47
N PHE A 65 -2.27 -16.09 -0.13
CA PHE A 65 -2.11 -14.86 0.63
C PHE A 65 -3.33 -14.64 1.53
N VAL A 66 -3.10 -14.60 2.85
CA VAL A 66 -4.10 -14.27 3.85
C VAL A 66 -3.58 -13.04 4.59
N PRO A 67 -4.28 -11.89 4.54
CA PRO A 67 -3.81 -10.70 5.24
C PRO A 67 -3.96 -10.87 6.76
N HIS A 68 -2.92 -10.50 7.49
CA HIS A 68 -2.92 -10.54 8.96
C HIS A 68 -2.68 -9.14 9.53
N PRO A 69 -3.69 -8.24 9.51
CA PRO A 69 -3.58 -6.94 10.16
C PRO A 69 -3.26 -7.09 11.64
N LEU A 70 -2.36 -6.26 12.14
CA LEU A 70 -2.06 -6.17 13.56
C LEU A 70 -3.29 -5.68 14.32
N ASP A 71 -3.70 -6.44 15.33
CA ASP A 71 -4.81 -6.05 16.20
C ASP A 71 -4.35 -4.99 17.21
N THR A 72 -4.90 -3.78 17.08
CA THR A 72 -4.63 -2.64 17.95
C THR A 72 -5.75 -2.36 18.96
N SER A 73 -6.76 -3.25 19.05
CA SER A 73 -7.97 -3.02 19.85
C SER A 73 -7.69 -2.86 21.35
N SER A 74 -6.71 -3.61 21.88
CA SER A 74 -6.31 -3.57 23.29
C SER A 74 -5.34 -2.43 23.63
N ILE A 75 -4.79 -1.75 22.63
CA ILE A 75 -3.75 -0.73 22.80
C ILE A 75 -4.39 0.61 23.15
N THR A 76 -4.02 1.16 24.30
CA THR A 76 -4.38 2.51 24.77
C THR A 76 -3.19 3.45 24.65
N LEU A 77 -3.38 4.63 24.06
CA LEU A 77 -2.33 5.64 23.98
C LEU A 77 -2.20 6.39 25.30
N ALA A 78 -0.97 6.71 25.70
CA ALA A 78 -0.74 7.63 26.81
C ALA A 78 -1.13 9.07 26.39
N GLY A 79 -1.63 9.88 27.32
CA GLY A 79 -2.14 11.22 26.99
C GLY A 79 -1.14 12.16 26.32
N PHE A 80 0.18 12.00 26.58
CA PHE A 80 1.21 12.77 25.87
C PHE A 80 1.34 12.36 24.39
N ILE A 81 1.07 11.10 24.05
CA ILE A 81 1.05 10.59 22.67
C ILE A 81 -0.22 11.07 21.96
N GLU A 82 -1.35 11.14 22.66
CA GLU A 82 -2.59 11.70 22.11
C GLU A 82 -2.42 13.17 21.68
N GLN A 83 -1.62 13.96 22.40
CA GLN A 83 -1.29 15.33 21.98
C GLN A 83 -0.48 15.37 20.67
N VAL A 84 0.29 14.33 20.37
CA VAL A 84 1.05 14.20 19.11
C VAL A 84 0.14 13.77 17.96
N ARG A 85 -0.92 12.99 18.23
CA ARG A 85 -1.88 12.52 17.23
C ARG A 85 -2.40 13.66 16.35
N ASP A 86 -2.86 14.76 16.95
CA ASP A 86 -3.50 15.85 16.20
C ASP A 86 -2.49 16.58 15.32
N LYS A 87 -1.27 16.78 15.82
CA LYS A 87 -0.16 17.36 15.03
C LYS A 87 0.29 16.43 13.90
N LEU A 88 0.26 15.12 14.15
CA LEU A 88 0.57 14.12 13.14
C LEU A 88 -0.49 14.12 12.04
N ALA A 89 -1.78 14.15 12.40
CA ALA A 89 -2.88 14.23 11.43
C ALA A 89 -2.79 15.50 10.57
N GLU A 90 -2.52 16.65 11.19
CA GLU A 90 -2.29 17.90 10.46
C GLU A 90 -1.10 17.78 9.50
N ASN A 91 0.05 17.27 9.95
CA ASN A 91 1.21 17.13 9.08
C ASN A 91 1.01 16.10 7.96
N ILE A 92 0.24 15.02 8.19
CA ILE A 92 -0.17 14.07 7.15
C ILE A 92 -0.97 14.80 6.07
N HIS A 93 -1.93 15.63 6.47
CA HIS A 93 -2.73 16.44 5.55
C HIS A 93 -1.87 17.45 4.77
N GLU A 94 -0.95 18.15 5.43
CA GLU A 94 -0.04 19.11 4.79
C GLU A 94 0.87 18.42 3.76
N MET A 95 1.37 17.22 4.05
CA MET A 95 2.17 16.42 3.10
C MET A 95 1.32 15.93 1.92
N TRP A 96 0.11 15.43 2.18
CA TRP A 96 -0.83 15.02 1.14
C TRP A 96 -1.17 16.17 0.20
N ALA A 97 -1.47 17.35 0.75
CA ALA A 97 -1.82 18.52 -0.03
C ALA A 97 -0.65 19.03 -0.88
N MET A 98 0.57 19.06 -0.30
CA MET A 98 1.79 19.39 -1.03
C MET A 98 1.99 18.47 -2.24
N ASN A 99 1.99 17.15 -2.02
CA ASN A 99 2.17 16.16 -3.10
C ASN A 99 1.07 16.25 -4.16
N LYS A 100 -0.18 16.52 -3.75
CA LYS A 100 -1.29 16.70 -4.69
C LYS A 100 -1.10 17.92 -5.58
N ILE A 101 -0.66 19.05 -5.02
CA ILE A 101 -0.41 20.26 -5.81
C ILE A 101 0.79 20.07 -6.75
N GLU A 102 1.84 19.34 -6.33
CA GLU A 102 2.96 18.97 -7.20
C GLU A 102 2.51 18.12 -8.41
N GLN A 103 1.48 17.29 -8.23
CA GLN A 103 0.84 16.53 -9.32
C GLN A 103 -0.11 17.37 -10.18
N GLY A 104 -0.20 18.69 -9.95
CA GLY A 104 -1.02 19.62 -10.70
C GLY A 104 -2.45 19.80 -10.19
N TRP A 105 -2.80 19.24 -9.03
CA TRP A 105 -4.12 19.45 -8.44
C TRP A 105 -4.28 20.86 -7.87
N CYS A 106 -5.44 21.48 -8.08
CA CYS A 106 -5.77 22.78 -7.52
C CYS A 106 -7.06 22.76 -6.69
N TYR A 107 -7.21 23.75 -5.82
CA TYR A 107 -8.41 23.89 -4.99
C TYR A 107 -9.65 24.26 -5.82
N GLY A 108 -10.78 23.65 -5.48
CA GLY A 108 -12.11 24.09 -5.91
C GLY A 108 -13.21 23.38 -5.10
N GLU A 109 -14.40 23.98 -5.02
CA GLU A 109 -15.47 23.52 -4.12
C GLU A 109 -16.01 22.11 -4.45
N ARG A 110 -15.85 21.67 -5.71
CA ARG A 110 -16.31 20.37 -6.18
C ARG A 110 -15.14 19.61 -6.78
N ARG A 111 -15.04 18.33 -6.44
CA ARG A 111 -14.04 17.43 -6.99
C ARG A 111 -14.28 17.21 -8.48
N ASP A 112 -13.23 17.37 -9.29
CA ASP A 112 -13.23 17.14 -10.74
C ASP A 112 -11.87 16.53 -11.12
N ASP A 113 -11.82 15.21 -11.29
CA ASP A 113 -10.58 14.48 -11.53
C ASP A 113 -10.00 14.75 -12.93
N LEU A 114 -10.84 15.11 -13.92
CA LEU A 114 -10.39 15.47 -15.27
C LEU A 114 -9.67 16.82 -15.29
N ARG A 115 -10.11 17.76 -14.45
CA ARG A 115 -9.50 19.09 -14.30
C ARG A 115 -8.51 19.17 -13.14
N LEU A 116 -8.27 18.06 -12.45
CA LEU A 116 -7.41 17.97 -11.27
C LEU A 116 -7.84 18.97 -10.18
N VAL A 117 -9.12 19.01 -9.83
CA VAL A 117 -9.67 19.89 -8.79
C VAL A 117 -10.03 19.08 -7.55
N HIS A 118 -9.58 19.50 -6.37
CA HIS A 118 -9.88 18.83 -5.11
C HIS A 118 -10.31 19.81 -3.99
N PRO A 119 -11.47 19.60 -3.34
CA PRO A 119 -11.99 20.50 -2.29
C PRO A 119 -11.18 20.49 -1.00
N CYS A 120 -10.50 19.37 -0.70
CA CYS A 120 -9.70 19.24 0.52
C CYS A 120 -8.35 19.98 0.46
N LEU A 121 -8.00 20.67 -0.63
CA LEU A 121 -6.82 21.55 -0.69
C LEU A 121 -7.08 22.86 0.08
N THR A 122 -7.28 22.72 1.39
CA THR A 122 -7.55 23.77 2.37
C THR A 122 -6.87 23.43 3.69
N SER A 123 -6.94 24.31 4.69
CA SER A 123 -6.31 24.04 5.99
C SER A 123 -7.02 22.90 6.73
N PHE A 124 -6.27 22.18 7.58
CA PHE A 124 -6.80 21.06 8.38
C PHE A 124 -8.04 21.42 9.21
N GLU A 125 -8.11 22.67 9.70
CA GLU A 125 -9.27 23.19 10.44
C GLU A 125 -10.55 23.30 9.59
N LYS A 126 -10.39 23.56 8.29
CA LYS A 126 -11.49 23.77 7.32
C LYS A 126 -11.87 22.50 6.58
N LEU A 127 -11.19 21.38 6.84
CA LEU A 127 -11.54 20.10 6.24
C LEU A 127 -12.98 19.69 6.59
N PRO A 128 -13.66 18.98 5.67
CA PRO A 128 -14.92 18.32 6.01
C PRO A 128 -14.75 17.40 7.23
N PRO A 129 -15.76 17.26 8.09
CA PRO A 129 -15.66 16.41 9.28
C PRO A 129 -15.32 14.94 8.99
N SER A 130 -15.67 14.42 7.81
CA SER A 130 -15.29 13.07 7.37
C SER A 130 -13.78 12.96 7.17
N GLU A 131 -13.20 13.86 6.39
CA GLU A 131 -11.77 13.88 6.04
C GLU A 131 -10.91 14.11 7.28
N LYS A 132 -11.30 15.08 8.12
CA LYS A 132 -10.59 15.36 9.37
C LYS A 132 -10.59 14.15 10.31
N ARG A 133 -11.70 13.40 10.36
CA ARG A 133 -11.77 12.14 11.14
C ARG A 133 -10.93 11.04 10.51
N TYR A 134 -10.87 10.98 9.17
CA TYR A 134 -10.02 10.03 8.47
C TYR A 134 -8.55 10.25 8.83
N ASP A 135 -8.02 11.47 8.71
CA ASP A 135 -6.63 11.79 9.05
C ASP A 135 -6.33 11.54 10.54
N ALA A 136 -7.25 11.94 11.43
CA ALA A 136 -7.11 11.70 12.86
C ALA A 136 -7.13 10.20 13.21
N THR A 137 -7.94 9.40 12.50
CA THR A 137 -8.00 7.95 12.67
C THR A 137 -6.74 7.29 12.12
N LEU A 138 -6.26 7.73 10.96
CA LEU A 138 -4.99 7.26 10.39
C LEU A 138 -3.84 7.53 11.36
N ALA A 139 -3.70 8.76 11.85
CA ALA A 139 -2.68 9.10 12.85
C ALA A 139 -2.81 8.26 14.13
N LEU A 140 -4.03 8.04 14.62
CA LEU A 140 -4.30 7.21 15.80
C LEU A 140 -3.85 5.75 15.57
N GLN A 141 -4.24 5.16 14.43
CA GLN A 141 -3.92 3.78 14.11
C GLN A 141 -2.42 3.59 13.87
N THR A 142 -1.75 4.55 13.23
CA THR A 142 -0.29 4.52 13.07
C THR A 142 0.39 4.47 14.45
N LEU A 143 0.01 5.35 15.38
CA LEU A 143 0.60 5.39 16.72
C LEU A 143 0.33 4.10 17.52
N LYS A 144 -0.89 3.55 17.43
CA LYS A 144 -1.20 2.26 18.07
C LYS A 144 -0.42 1.11 17.46
N THR A 145 -0.25 1.09 16.13
CA THR A 145 0.50 0.04 15.44
C THR A 145 1.96 0.06 15.86
N ILE A 146 2.58 1.25 15.97
CA ILE A 146 3.95 1.38 16.49
C ILE A 146 4.08 0.72 17.88
N LEU A 147 3.16 1.00 18.80
CA LEU A 147 3.15 0.37 20.12
C LEU A 147 2.89 -1.15 20.05
N GLY A 148 2.00 -1.58 19.16
CA GLY A 148 1.65 -3.00 18.96
C GLY A 148 2.79 -3.84 18.40
N LEU A 149 3.67 -3.22 17.60
CA LEU A 149 4.92 -3.81 17.13
C LEU A 149 6.02 -3.84 18.22
N GLY A 150 5.73 -3.37 19.43
CA GLY A 150 6.65 -3.38 20.57
C GLY A 150 7.62 -2.20 20.63
N TYR A 151 7.39 -1.15 19.83
CA TYR A 151 8.20 0.07 19.90
C TYR A 151 7.74 0.98 21.03
N HIS A 152 8.66 1.78 21.56
CA HIS A 152 8.40 2.76 22.60
C HIS A 152 8.45 4.17 22.03
N ILE A 153 7.43 4.98 22.33
CA ILE A 153 7.36 6.39 21.94
C ILE A 153 7.68 7.26 23.15
N THR A 154 8.71 8.09 23.05
CA THR A 154 9.11 9.07 24.06
C THR A 154 9.01 10.49 23.50
N MET A 155 8.83 11.47 24.39
CA MET A 155 8.79 12.89 24.02
C MET A 155 10.11 13.55 24.39
N ASP A 156 11.00 13.64 23.42
CA ASP A 156 12.29 14.33 23.58
C ASP A 156 12.21 15.76 23.04
N LYS A 157 12.99 16.66 23.65
CA LYS A 157 13.14 18.01 23.09
C LYS A 157 13.93 17.90 21.80
N PRO A 158 13.38 18.33 20.65
CA PRO A 158 14.11 18.26 19.40
C PRO A 158 15.37 19.13 19.52
N PRO A 159 16.49 18.72 18.90
CA PRO A 159 17.77 19.42 18.99
C PRO A 159 17.69 20.85 18.43
N SER A 160 16.73 21.12 17.54
CA SER A 160 16.39 22.45 17.07
C SER A 160 14.89 22.59 16.83
N ARG A 161 14.40 23.83 16.71
CA ARG A 161 13.00 24.09 16.35
C ARG A 161 12.75 23.60 14.92
N ILE A 162 11.92 22.58 14.78
CA ILE A 162 11.41 22.11 13.49
C ILE A 162 10.58 23.24 12.86
N ARG A 163 10.90 23.58 11.62
CA ARG A 163 10.23 24.61 10.82
C ARG A 163 9.41 23.93 9.73
N SER A 164 8.50 24.66 9.11
CA SER A 164 7.83 24.19 7.89
C SER A 164 8.72 24.37 6.67
N VAL A 165 8.52 23.52 5.66
CA VAL A 165 9.14 23.65 4.34
C VAL A 165 8.72 24.98 3.70
N ARG A 166 9.68 25.69 3.10
CA ARG A 166 9.41 26.95 2.39
C ARG A 166 9.00 26.67 0.95
N LEU A 167 7.70 26.66 0.69
CA LEU A 167 7.15 26.47 -0.65
C LEU A 167 6.97 27.82 -1.39
N PRO A 168 7.30 27.89 -2.70
CA PRO A 168 7.03 29.05 -3.54
C PRO A 168 5.52 29.29 -3.69
N ASN A 169 5.12 30.47 -4.15
CA ASN A 169 3.69 30.77 -4.34
C ASN A 169 3.10 30.03 -5.54
N ASP A 170 3.83 29.89 -6.63
CA ASP A 170 3.41 29.08 -7.77
C ASP A 170 4.14 27.72 -7.70
N PRO A 171 3.45 26.55 -7.71
CA PRO A 171 1.99 26.34 -7.79
C PRO A 171 1.28 26.23 -6.43
N PHE A 172 1.99 26.35 -5.30
CA PHE A 172 1.48 25.93 -3.99
C PHE A 172 0.44 26.85 -3.34
N LEU A 173 0.41 28.13 -3.66
CA LEU A 173 -0.58 29.07 -3.17
C LEU A 173 -1.89 28.89 -3.95
N GLN A 174 -2.88 28.30 -3.29
CA GLN A 174 -4.19 28.02 -3.86
C GLN A 174 -5.07 29.27 -3.91
N SER A 175 -6.13 29.21 -4.73
CA SER A 175 -7.09 30.32 -4.92
C SER A 175 -7.85 30.72 -3.66
N ASN A 176 -7.99 29.81 -2.69
CA ASN A 176 -8.57 30.05 -1.36
C ASN A 176 -7.56 30.61 -0.33
N GLY A 177 -6.34 30.93 -0.76
CA GLY A 177 -5.25 31.42 0.09
C GLY A 177 -4.55 30.34 0.92
N TYR A 178 -4.93 29.07 0.78
CA TYR A 178 -4.22 27.97 1.41
C TYR A 178 -2.88 27.72 0.71
N LYS A 179 -1.84 27.49 1.50
CA LYS A 179 -0.54 27.00 1.02
C LYS A 179 -0.06 25.95 2.01
N PRO A 180 0.22 24.71 1.57
CA PRO A 180 0.73 23.70 2.46
C PRO A 180 2.02 24.13 3.17
N ALA A 181 2.20 23.69 4.40
CA ALA A 181 3.34 24.01 5.23
C ALA A 181 3.80 22.78 6.06
N PRO A 182 4.10 21.64 5.41
CA PRO A 182 4.55 20.44 6.12
C PRO A 182 5.87 20.69 6.85
N LEU A 183 6.13 19.90 7.88
CA LEU A 183 7.35 19.98 8.68
C LEU A 183 8.58 19.62 7.83
N ASP A 184 9.63 20.45 7.91
CA ASP A 184 10.94 20.18 7.34
C ASP A 184 11.70 19.21 8.25
N LEU A 185 11.78 17.96 7.80
CA LEU A 185 12.44 16.86 8.50
C LEU A 185 13.82 16.53 7.90
N SER A 186 14.41 17.40 7.06
CA SER A 186 15.70 17.15 6.40
C SER A 186 16.88 16.88 7.36
N GLN A 187 16.77 17.34 8.61
CA GLN A 187 17.77 17.12 9.66
C GLN A 187 17.51 15.87 10.52
N VAL A 188 16.43 15.15 10.25
CA VAL A 188 16.07 13.91 10.95
C VAL A 188 16.49 12.73 10.07
N SER A 189 17.39 11.90 10.59
CA SER A 189 17.75 10.62 9.97
C SER A 189 17.11 9.47 10.73
N LEU A 190 16.60 8.49 9.99
CA LEU A 190 16.10 7.25 10.57
C LEU A 190 17.26 6.29 10.82
N THR A 191 17.13 5.50 11.87
CA THR A 191 18.04 4.36 12.12
C THR A 191 17.55 3.15 11.35
N ILE A 192 18.41 2.15 11.11
CA ILE A 192 18.02 0.90 10.42
C ILE A 192 16.77 0.25 11.06
N LYS A 193 16.68 0.25 12.40
CA LYS A 193 15.52 -0.28 13.13
C LYS A 193 14.22 0.51 12.89
N LEU A 194 14.33 1.81 12.59
CA LEU A 194 13.18 2.63 12.24
C LEU A 194 12.80 2.49 10.77
N GLU A 195 13.76 2.21 9.88
CA GLU A 195 13.45 1.83 8.49
C GLU A 195 12.70 0.48 8.47
N GLU A 196 13.12 -0.49 9.28
CA GLU A 196 12.36 -1.75 9.47
C GLU A 196 10.93 -1.50 9.99
N LEU A 197 10.75 -0.54 10.89
CA LEU A 197 9.42 -0.14 11.36
C LEU A 197 8.58 0.46 10.22
N VAL A 198 9.18 1.25 9.32
CA VAL A 198 8.46 1.81 8.17
C VAL A 198 7.92 0.69 7.28
N GLU A 199 8.71 -0.34 7.00
CA GLU A 199 8.26 -1.52 6.24
C GLU A 199 7.13 -2.27 6.96
N GLN A 200 7.24 -2.48 8.28
CA GLN A 200 6.18 -3.12 9.06
C GLN A 200 4.87 -2.31 9.07
N LEU A 201 4.95 -0.97 9.10
CA LEU A 201 3.78 -0.10 9.01
C LEU A 201 3.15 -0.15 7.61
N ALA A 202 3.97 -0.20 6.56
CA ALA A 202 3.51 -0.34 5.19
C ALA A 202 2.82 -1.69 4.97
N GLU A 203 3.42 -2.78 5.44
CA GLU A 203 2.85 -4.13 5.40
C GLU A 203 1.52 -4.19 6.16
N ASN A 204 1.46 -3.63 7.37
CA ASN A 204 0.21 -3.59 8.13
C ASN A 204 -0.89 -2.79 7.41
N THR A 205 -0.53 -1.66 6.79
CA THR A 205 -1.47 -0.85 5.99
C THR A 205 -1.99 -1.65 4.80
N HIS A 206 -1.13 -2.37 4.09
CA HIS A 206 -1.51 -3.26 3.00
C HIS A 206 -2.41 -4.39 3.50
N ASN A 207 -2.09 -5.03 4.63
CA ASN A 207 -2.91 -6.08 5.22
C ASN A 207 -4.32 -5.58 5.59
N ILE A 208 -4.44 -4.36 6.16
CA ILE A 208 -5.74 -3.76 6.48
C ILE A 208 -6.56 -3.57 5.21
N TRP A 209 -5.97 -2.94 4.18
CA TRP A 209 -6.60 -2.74 2.88
C TRP A 209 -7.03 -4.06 2.24
N ALA A 210 -6.13 -5.04 2.20
CA ALA A 210 -6.39 -6.33 1.58
C ALA A 210 -7.50 -7.09 2.29
N ARG A 211 -7.53 -7.06 3.64
CA ARG A 211 -8.61 -7.66 4.43
C ARG A 211 -9.96 -7.04 4.07
N GLU A 212 -10.04 -5.70 3.96
CA GLU A 212 -11.28 -5.01 3.60
C GLU A 212 -11.74 -5.32 2.18
N ARG A 213 -10.81 -5.33 1.22
CA ARG A 213 -11.06 -5.70 -0.18
C ARG A 213 -11.57 -7.14 -0.29
N ILE A 214 -10.91 -8.10 0.35
CA ILE A 214 -11.33 -9.51 0.35
C ILE A 214 -12.72 -9.68 0.99
N LEU A 215 -13.02 -8.98 2.09
CA LEU A 215 -14.36 -9.00 2.70
C LEU A 215 -15.45 -8.43 1.79
N GLN A 216 -15.10 -7.52 0.88
CA GLN A 216 -15.98 -6.98 -0.15
C GLN A 216 -16.05 -7.88 -1.41
N GLY A 217 -15.37 -9.03 -1.42
CA GLY A 217 -15.35 -9.97 -2.54
C GLY A 217 -14.29 -9.69 -3.60
N TRP A 218 -13.35 -8.77 -3.35
CA TRP A 218 -12.25 -8.52 -4.28
C TRP A 218 -11.22 -9.65 -4.24
N THR A 219 -10.71 -10.01 -5.41
CA THR A 219 -9.66 -11.02 -5.58
C THR A 219 -8.42 -10.44 -6.24
N TYR A 220 -7.32 -11.20 -6.20
CA TYR A 220 -6.10 -10.83 -6.92
C TYR A 220 -6.34 -10.74 -8.45
N GLY A 221 -5.64 -9.82 -9.11
CA GLY A 221 -5.45 -9.80 -10.55
C GLY A 221 -4.40 -8.76 -10.96
N LEU A 222 -3.64 -9.01 -12.02
CA LEU A 222 -2.52 -8.15 -12.45
C LEU A 222 -2.87 -6.66 -12.67
N ASN A 223 -4.15 -6.35 -12.90
CA ASN A 223 -4.65 -4.99 -13.10
C ASN A 223 -5.93 -4.80 -12.29
N GLU A 224 -6.23 -3.55 -11.92
CA GLU A 224 -7.52 -3.23 -11.28
C GLU A 224 -8.67 -3.38 -12.28
N ASP A 225 -9.66 -4.19 -11.93
CA ASP A 225 -10.88 -4.43 -12.71
C ASP A 225 -12.09 -4.30 -11.79
N GLN A 226 -12.90 -3.27 -12.00
CA GLN A 226 -14.04 -2.97 -11.14
C GLN A 226 -15.24 -3.90 -11.40
N ASP A 227 -15.37 -4.42 -12.62
CA ASP A 227 -16.50 -5.28 -12.99
C ASP A 227 -16.29 -6.69 -12.45
N LEU A 228 -15.04 -7.14 -12.44
CA LEU A 228 -14.64 -8.46 -11.92
C LEU A 228 -14.15 -8.43 -10.47
N PHE A 229 -14.15 -7.26 -9.82
CA PHE A 229 -13.64 -7.04 -8.46
C PHE A 229 -12.20 -7.54 -8.29
N ARG A 230 -11.26 -7.06 -9.11
CA ARG A 230 -9.86 -7.47 -9.05
C ARG A 230 -8.92 -6.32 -8.76
N SER A 231 -7.86 -6.61 -8.01
CA SER A 231 -6.80 -5.65 -7.71
C SER A 231 -5.41 -6.29 -7.78
N PRO A 232 -4.39 -5.54 -8.23
CA PRO A 232 -3.00 -5.97 -8.22
C PRO A 232 -2.43 -6.15 -6.82
#